data_AF-A0A970T7M2-F1
#
_entry.id   AF-A0A970T7M2-F1
#
_cell.length_a   1.000
_cell.length_b   1.000
_cell.length_c   1.000
_cell.angle_alpha   90.00
_cell.angle_beta   90.00
_cell.angle_gamma   90.00
#
_symmetry.space_group_name_H-M   'P 1'
#
loop_
_entity.id
_entity.type
_entity.pdbx_description
1 polymer ?
#
loop_
_entity_poly.entity_id
_entity_poly.type
_entity_poly.pdbx_seq_one_letter_code
_entity_poly.pdbx_strand_id
1 'polypeptide(L)' 'MSLQEVMKARRKTLALSQQDLAEMAGIGLATIKDIERGKGNPSLSTVSRILDVLGMEFVFRVRQTV' A
#
# COMPACT_ATOMS: atom_id res chain seq x y z
N MET A 1 2.87 -12.71 5.86
CA MET A 1 3.00 -11.24 5.80
C MET A 1 1.62 -10.66 5.53
N SER A 2 1.27 -9.64 6.28
CA SER A 2 0.07 -8.82 6.10
C SER A 2 0.29 -7.76 5.00
N LEU A 3 -0.78 -7.19 4.46
CA LEU A 3 -0.73 -6.21 3.37
C LEU A 3 0.19 -5.01 3.71
N GLN A 4 0.05 -4.46 4.91
CA GLN A 4 0.86 -3.34 5.37
C GLN A 4 2.36 -3.66 5.44
N GLU A 5 2.71 -4.89 5.81
CA GLU A 5 4.11 -5.33 5.86
C GLU A 5 4.70 -5.44 4.46
N VAL A 6 3.93 -5.97 3.51
CA VAL A 6 4.34 -6.08 2.10
C VAL A 6 4.55 -4.69 1.49
N MET A 7 3.60 -3.77 1.67
CA MET A 7 3.70 -2.40 1.15
C MET A 7 4.92 -1.68 1.74
N LYS A 8 5.12 -1.77 3.06
CA LYS A 8 6.26 -1.16 3.75
C LYS A 8 7.60 -1.75 3.29
N ALA A 9 7.68 -3.07 3.14
CA ALA A 9 8.87 -3.74 2.65
C ALA A 9 9.19 -3.30 1.22
N ARG A 10 8.19 -3.27 0.33
CA ARG A 10 8.36 -2.84 -1.06
C ARG A 10 8.82 -1.39 -1.15
N ARG A 11 8.22 -0.47 -0.38
CA ARG A 11 8.66 0.93 -0.30
C ARG A 11 10.14 1.04 0.05
N LYS A 12 10.60 0.28 1.05
CA LYS A 12 12.01 0.25 1.45
C LYS A 12 12.92 -0.30 0.35
N THR A 13 12.51 -1.33 -0.38
CA THR A 13 13.25 -1.86 -1.52
C THR A 13 13.42 -0.81 -2.63
N LEU A 14 12.41 0.04 -2.84
CA LEU A 14 12.46 1.16 -3.78
C LEU A 14 13.20 2.39 -3.23
N ALA A 15 13.78 2.31 -2.03
CA ALA A 15 14.46 3.41 -1.34
C ALA A 15 13.60 4.68 -1.14
N LEU A 16 12.28 4.53 -1.11
CA LEU A 16 11.35 5.66 -0.91
C LEU A 16 11.13 5.93 0.58
N SER A 17 11.10 7.21 0.95
CA SER A 17 10.62 7.66 2.25
C SER A 17 9.09 7.55 2.35
N GLN A 18 8.53 7.64 3.56
CA GLN A 18 7.06 7.71 3.71
C GLN A 18 6.48 8.99 3.10
N GLN A 19 7.26 10.07 3.08
CA GLN A 19 6.88 11.33 2.45
C GLN A 19 6.83 11.18 0.93
N ASP A 20 7.85 10.54 0.34
CA ASP A 20 7.92 10.32 -1.11
C ASP A 20 6.71 9.48 -1.57
N LEU A 21 6.41 8.40 -0.85
CA LEU A 21 5.25 7.57 -1.17
C LEU A 21 3.92 8.34 -1.05
N ALA A 22 3.80 9.20 -0.03
CA ALA A 22 2.62 10.03 0.17
C ALA A 22 2.42 11.01 -0.99
N GLU A 23 3.48 11.72 -1.38
CA GLU A 23 3.46 12.69 -2.47
C GLU A 23 3.17 12.02 -3.82
N MET A 24 3.89 10.95 -4.15
CA MET A 24 3.73 10.22 -5.40
C MET A 24 2.35 9.58 -5.54
N ALA A 25 1.75 9.10 -4.43
CA ALA A 25 0.42 8.49 -4.44
C ALA A 25 -0.73 9.53 -4.31
N GLY A 26 -0.40 10.80 -4.07
CA GLY A 26 -1.40 11.85 -3.77
C GLY A 26 -2.20 11.55 -2.50
N ILE A 27 -1.56 11.00 -1.47
CA ILE A 27 -2.17 10.58 -0.21
C ILE A 27 -1.51 11.34 0.95
N GLY A 28 -2.27 11.71 1.98
CA GLY A 28 -1.71 12.35 3.15
C GLY A 28 -0.68 11.46 3.87
N LEU A 29 0.44 12.06 4.32
CA LEU A 29 1.50 11.34 5.05
C LEU A 29 0.96 10.59 6.27
N ALA A 30 0.02 11.18 7.00
CA ALA A 30 -0.61 10.54 8.16
C ALA A 30 -1.29 9.22 7.77
N THR A 31 -1.99 9.19 6.63
CA THR A 31 -2.62 7.98 6.10
C THR A 31 -1.59 6.91 5.74
N ILE A 32 -0.48 7.25 5.07
CA ILE A 32 0.60 6.30 4.79
C ILE A 32 1.19 5.73 6.10
N LYS A 33 1.42 6.59 7.10
CA LYS A 33 1.94 6.18 8.40
C LYS A 33 0.99 5.23 9.13
N ASP A 34 -0.31 5.50 9.11
CA ASP A 34 -1.31 4.65 9.75
C ASP A 34 -1.41 3.31 9.04
N ILE A 35 -1.48 3.29 7.71
CA ILE A 35 -1.47 2.07 6.89
C ILE A 35 -0.26 1.21 7.23
N GLU A 36 0.96 1.77 7.21
CA GLU A 36 2.18 1.01 7.50
C GLU A 36 2.33 0.54 8.96
N ARG A 37 1.53 1.09 9.88
CA ARG A 37 1.41 0.65 11.27
C ARG A 37 0.28 -0.36 11.48
N GLY A 38 -0.48 -0.69 10.43
CA GLY A 38 -1.66 -1.55 10.52
C GLY A 38 -2.84 -0.85 11.21
N LYS A 39 -2.88 0.48 11.20
CA LYS A 39 -3.98 1.29 11.72
C LYS A 39 -4.87 1.80 10.59
N GLY A 40 -6.15 1.98 10.91
CA GLY A 40 -7.16 2.49 9.98
C GLY A 40 -7.74 1.41 9.07
N ASN A 41 -8.66 1.85 8.20
CA ASN A 41 -9.32 1.01 7.20
C ASN A 41 -9.30 1.74 5.85
N PRO A 42 -8.18 1.67 5.10
CA PRO A 42 -8.06 2.39 3.84
C PRO A 42 -9.04 1.84 2.80
N SER A 43 -9.61 2.73 1.98
CA SER A 43 -10.40 2.29 0.84
C SER A 43 -9.53 1.53 -0.17
N LEU A 44 -10.13 0.66 -0.98
CA LEU A 44 -9.42 0.01 -2.10
C LEU A 44 -8.79 1.02 -3.06
N SER A 45 -9.45 2.16 -3.29
CA SER A 45 -8.91 3.24 -4.14
C SER A 45 -7.62 3.85 -3.56
N THR A 46 -7.55 4.01 -2.24
CA THR A 46 -6.36 4.47 -1.54
C THR A 46 -5.23 3.46 -1.68
N VAL A 47 -5.54 2.18 -1.46
CA VAL A 47 -4.53 1.12 -1.60
C VAL A 47 -4.05 1.02 -3.04
N SER A 48 -4.95 1.07 -4.03
CA SER A 48 -4.59 1.03 -5.46
C SER A 48 -3.57 2.10 -5.83
N ARG A 49 -3.80 3.36 -5.43
CA ARG A 49 -2.85 4.45 -5.71
C ARG A 49 -1.47 4.23 -5.08
N ILE A 50 -1.44 3.60 -3.90
CA ILE A 50 -0.17 3.24 -3.27
C ILE A 50 0.51 2.11 -4.04
N LEU A 51 -0.24 1.09 -4.46
CA LEU A 51 0.30 -0.02 -5.24
C LEU A 51 0.87 0.45 -6.59
N ASP A 52 0.23 1.41 -7.26
CA ASP A 52 0.70 2.00 -8.52
C ASP A 52 2.13 2.57 -8.35
N VAL A 53 2.36 3.36 -7.30
CA VAL A 53 3.69 3.92 -6.99
C VAL A 53 4.69 2.82 -6.64
N LEU A 54 4.24 1.77 -5.95
CA LEU A 54 5.10 0.66 -5.54
C LEU A 54 5.35 -0.37 -6.67
N GLY A 55 4.76 -0.16 -7.86
CA GLY A 55 4.83 -1.07 -8.99
C GLY A 55 4.20 -2.44 -8.67
N MET A 56 3.03 -2.42 -8.03
CA MET A 56 2.25 -3.59 -7.64
C MET A 56 0.81 -3.47 -8.14
N GLU A 57 0.09 -4.59 -8.20
CA GLU A 57 -1.30 -4.63 -8.64
C GLU A 57 -2.14 -5.59 -7.79
N PHE A 58 -3.46 -5.42 -7.83
CA PHE A 58 -4.38 -6.38 -7.25
C PHE A 58 -4.63 -7.54 -8.21
N VAL A 59 -4.54 -8.77 -7.70
CA VAL A 59 -4.95 -9.97 -8.44
C VAL A 59 -6.17 -10.58 -7.76
N PHE A 60 -7.32 -10.48 -8.43
CA PHE A 60 -8.56 -11.12 -7.99
C PHE A 60 -8.72 -12.48 -8.67
N ARG A 61 -9.10 -13.50 -7.90
CA ARG A 61 -9.41 -14.83 -8.44
C ARG A 61 -10.69 -15.34 -7.82
N VAL A 62 -11.52 -15.99 -8.64
CA VAL A 62 -12.68 -16.72 -8.13
C VAL A 62 -12.18 -17.84 -7.23
N ARG A 63 -12.72 -17.91 -6.01
CA ARG A 63 -12.37 -18.97 -5.07
C ARG A 63 -12.84 -20.30 -5.64
N GLN A 64 -11.90 -21.17 -6.00
CA GLN A 64 -12.20 -22.55 -6.31
C GLN A 64 -12.45 -23.25 -4.97
N THR A 65 -13.71 -23.40 -4.63
CA THR A 65 -14.11 -24.22 -3.48
C THR A 65 -14.59 -25.55 -4.03
N VAL A 66 -14.16 -26.62 -3.37
CA VAL A 66 -14.84 -27.92 -3.40
C VAL A 66 -16.05 -27.83 -2.48
#